data_AF-A0A0K8RI12-F1
#
_entry.id   AF-A0A0K8RI12-F1
#
_cell.length_a   1.000
_cell.length_b   1.000
_cell.length_c   1.000
_cell.angle_alpha   90.00
_cell.angle_beta   90.00
_cell.angle_gamma   90.00
#
_symmetry.space_group_name_H-M   'P 1'
#
loop_
_entity.id
_entity.type
_entity.pdbx_description
1 polymer ?
#
loop_
_entity_poly.entity_id
_entity_poly.type
_entity_poly.pdbx_seq_one_letter_code
_entity_poly.pdbx_strand_id
1 'polypeptide(L)'
;MTKTNGNALEIYLTLRHKDVFQLIHKHNLFSSIRDKIVLLMDFDSEKAVDMLLDNEDKISMKEVVEELEDRPELQHVYLHKLFKRDHHKGQCYHEKQISLYAEYDRPNLLPFLRDSTHCPLEKALEICQQRNFVGETVYLLSRMGNSRSALKMIMEELHDVDKAIEFAKERDDGELWEDLILYSIDKPPFITGLLNNIGTHVDPILLIHRI
;
A
#
# COMPACT_ATOMS: atom_id res chain seq x y z
N MET A 1 45.49 2.90 -3.44
CA MET A 1 45.03 2.31 -2.16
C MET A 1 43.63 1.67 -2.23
N THR A 2 42.92 1.73 -3.36
CA THR A 2 41.54 1.21 -3.51
C THR A 2 41.44 -0.31 -3.69
N LYS A 3 42.48 -0.98 -4.21
CA LYS A 3 42.44 -2.41 -4.54
C LYS A 3 42.34 -3.35 -3.32
N THR A 4 42.91 -2.97 -2.18
CA THR A 4 42.95 -3.83 -0.98
C THR A 4 41.63 -3.84 -0.22
N ASN A 5 40.90 -2.72 -0.24
CA ASN A 5 39.64 -2.60 0.50
C ASN A 5 38.48 -3.34 -0.20
N GLY A 6 38.49 -3.42 -1.54
CA GLY A 6 37.52 -4.24 -2.28
C GLY A 6 37.62 -5.72 -1.92
N ASN A 7 38.85 -6.25 -1.83
CA ASN A 7 39.08 -7.65 -1.44
C ASN A 7 38.66 -7.92 0.02
N ALA A 8 38.86 -6.96 0.93
CA ALA A 8 38.40 -7.10 2.31
C ALA A 8 36.86 -7.12 2.40
N LEU A 9 36.18 -6.25 1.64
CA LEU A 9 34.73 -6.22 1.58
C LEU A 9 34.13 -7.54 1.06
N GLU A 10 34.72 -8.13 0.01
CA GLU A 10 34.32 -9.45 -0.52
C GLU A 10 34.42 -10.55 0.53
N ILE A 11 35.53 -10.58 1.27
CA ILE A 11 35.73 -11.56 2.34
C ILE A 11 34.68 -11.37 3.43
N TYR A 12 34.38 -10.12 3.82
CA TYR A 12 33.39 -9.83 4.86
C TYR A 12 31.96 -10.19 4.44
N LEU A 13 31.60 -9.96 3.17
CA LEU A 13 30.33 -10.38 2.60
C LEU A 13 30.21 -11.90 2.55
N THR A 14 31.27 -12.58 2.09
CA THR A 14 31.32 -14.05 2.05
C THR A 14 31.20 -14.65 3.45
N LEU A 15 31.85 -14.03 4.44
CA LEU A 15 31.81 -14.45 5.83
C LEU A 15 30.56 -13.97 6.58
N ARG A 16 29.65 -13.23 5.92
CA ARG A 16 28.44 -12.65 6.53
C ARG A 16 28.76 -11.92 7.84
N HIS A 17 29.84 -11.14 7.83
CA HIS A 17 30.35 -10.50 9.04
C HIS A 17 29.52 -9.25 9.38
N LYS A 18 29.04 -9.16 10.63
CA LYS A 18 28.16 -8.07 11.11
C LYS A 18 28.72 -6.65 10.91
N ASP A 19 30.04 -6.52 10.87
CA ASP A 19 30.71 -5.21 10.73
C ASP A 19 30.85 -4.75 9.27
N VAL A 20 30.27 -5.46 8.29
CA VAL A 20 30.34 -5.10 6.86
C VAL A 20 29.84 -3.67 6.61
N PHE A 21 28.72 -3.28 7.23
CA PHE A 21 28.16 -1.92 7.10
C PHE A 21 29.08 -0.86 7.71
N GLN A 22 29.70 -1.16 8.85
CA GLN A 22 30.67 -0.25 9.48
C GLN A 22 31.91 -0.06 8.62
N LEU A 23 32.38 -1.13 7.96
CA LEU A 23 33.52 -1.08 7.05
C LEU A 23 33.21 -0.18 5.84
N ILE A 24 32.01 -0.30 5.26
CA ILE A 24 31.55 0.51 4.13
C ILE A 24 31.57 1.99 4.51
N HIS A 25 30.98 2.34 5.65
CA HIS A 25 30.98 3.73 6.14
C HIS A 25 32.39 4.23 6.44
N LYS A 26 33.17 3.48 7.22
CA LYS A 26 34.51 3.88 7.66
C LYS A 26 35.46 4.16 6.51
N HIS A 27 35.32 3.44 5.41
CA HIS A 27 36.19 3.56 4.25
C HIS A 27 35.52 4.16 3.02
N ASN A 28 34.29 4.69 3.16
CA ASN A 28 33.50 5.29 2.08
C ASN A 28 33.42 4.38 0.83
N LEU A 29 33.13 3.09 1.01
CA LEU A 29 33.16 2.06 -0.04
C LEU A 29 31.88 1.98 -0.88
N PHE A 30 31.08 3.06 -0.93
CA PHE A 30 29.79 3.09 -1.63
C PHE A 30 29.91 2.77 -3.12
N SER A 31 31.01 3.17 -3.77
CA SER A 31 31.28 2.82 -5.16
C SER A 31 31.50 1.32 -5.38
N SER A 32 31.92 0.59 -4.35
CA SER A 32 32.28 -0.84 -4.41
C SER A 32 31.15 -1.77 -3.98
N ILE A 33 30.00 -1.22 -3.60
CA ILE A 33 28.81 -1.99 -3.21
C ILE A 33 27.64 -1.84 -4.19
N ARG A 34 27.79 -1.05 -5.26
CA ARG A 34 26.70 -0.78 -6.21
C ARG A 34 26.18 -2.07 -6.84
N ASP A 35 27.07 -2.97 -7.23
CA ASP A 35 26.82 -4.31 -7.78
C ASP A 35 26.58 -5.39 -6.70
N LYS A 36 26.42 -4.97 -5.44
CA LYS A 36 26.31 -5.88 -4.27
C LYS A 36 25.14 -5.50 -3.37
N ILE A 37 24.25 -4.63 -3.83
CA ILE A 37 23.09 -4.18 -3.06
C ILE A 37 22.22 -5.39 -2.70
N VAL A 38 21.97 -6.29 -3.65
CA VAL A 38 21.22 -7.54 -3.40
C VAL A 38 21.88 -8.37 -2.30
N LEU A 39 23.19 -8.59 -2.36
CA LEU A 39 23.93 -9.36 -1.35
C LEU A 39 23.87 -8.72 0.04
N LEU A 40 23.96 -7.39 0.11
CA LEU A 40 23.84 -6.65 1.37
C LEU A 40 22.43 -6.77 1.97
N MET A 41 21.40 -6.67 1.14
CA MET A 41 20.01 -6.80 1.59
C MET A 41 19.65 -8.25 1.97
N ASP A 42 20.18 -9.25 1.25
CA ASP A 42 20.04 -10.68 1.61
C ASP A 42 20.79 -11.02 2.92
N PHE A 43 21.78 -10.22 3.28
CA PHE A 43 22.50 -10.36 4.55
C PHE A 43 21.74 -9.71 5.71
N ASP A 44 21.36 -8.45 5.58
CA ASP A 44 20.59 -7.69 6.58
C ASP A 44 19.84 -6.56 5.88
N SER A 45 18.58 -6.83 5.52
CA SER A 45 17.75 -5.91 4.73
C SER A 45 17.48 -4.59 5.46
N GLU A 46 17.26 -4.64 6.77
CA GLU A 46 16.95 -3.45 7.57
C GLU A 46 18.13 -2.47 7.56
N LYS A 47 19.33 -2.96 7.89
CA LYS A 47 20.56 -2.14 7.90
C LYS A 47 20.99 -1.72 6.51
N ALA A 48 20.88 -2.61 5.52
CA ALA A 48 21.22 -2.27 4.15
C ALA A 48 20.36 -1.12 3.64
N VAL A 49 19.05 -1.19 3.83
CA VAL A 49 18.15 -0.12 3.40
C VAL A 49 18.38 1.17 4.17
N ASP A 50 18.59 1.11 5.49
CA ASP A 50 18.95 2.33 6.25
C ASP A 50 20.23 2.98 5.71
N MET A 51 21.27 2.19 5.49
CA MET A 51 22.52 2.69 4.92
C MET A 51 22.31 3.31 3.53
N LEU A 52 21.52 2.68 2.66
CA LEU A 52 21.25 3.21 1.31
C LEU A 52 20.46 4.53 1.37
N LEU A 53 19.46 4.61 2.23
CA LEU A 53 18.64 5.82 2.40
C LEU A 53 19.38 6.95 3.14
N ASP A 54 20.36 6.63 3.98
CA ASP A 54 21.20 7.62 4.66
C ASP A 54 22.28 8.22 3.75
N ASN A 55 22.56 7.59 2.61
CA ASN A 55 23.67 7.94 1.70
C ASN A 55 23.20 8.12 0.25
N GLU A 56 22.03 8.76 0.08
CA GLU A 56 21.43 9.05 -1.24
C GLU A 56 22.34 9.91 -2.14
N ASP A 57 23.29 10.66 -1.57
CA ASP A 57 24.30 11.43 -2.31
C ASP A 57 25.40 10.54 -2.93
N LYS A 58 25.53 9.29 -2.46
CA LYS A 58 26.53 8.32 -2.94
C LYS A 58 25.96 7.29 -3.91
N ILE A 59 24.74 6.83 -3.63
CA ILE A 59 24.01 5.87 -4.44
C ILE A 59 22.58 6.40 -4.56
N SER A 60 22.22 6.80 -5.77
CA SER A 60 20.90 7.37 -6.02
C SER A 60 19.81 6.30 -5.90
N MET A 61 18.60 6.73 -5.55
CA MET A 61 17.42 5.87 -5.52
C MET A 61 17.22 5.09 -6.82
N LYS A 62 17.49 5.72 -7.96
CA LYS A 62 17.39 5.07 -9.27
C LYS A 62 18.34 3.90 -9.40
N GLU A 63 19.60 4.08 -9.01
CA GLU A 63 20.60 3.00 -9.03
C GLU A 63 20.20 1.84 -8.12
N VAL A 64 19.66 2.13 -6.93
CA VAL A 64 19.18 1.08 -6.02
C VAL A 64 18.01 0.32 -6.62
N VAL A 65 17.02 1.01 -7.19
CA VAL A 65 15.84 0.37 -7.77
C VAL A 65 16.23 -0.48 -8.99
N GLU A 66 17.12 0.01 -9.85
CA GLU A 66 17.62 -0.73 -11.03
C GLU A 66 18.39 -2.00 -10.63
N GLU A 67 19.25 -1.92 -9.61
CA GLU A 67 19.98 -3.10 -9.11
C GLU A 67 19.07 -4.16 -8.48
N LEU A 68 17.89 -3.75 -8.00
CA LEU A 68 16.88 -4.64 -7.39
C LEU A 68 15.81 -5.13 -8.37
N GLU A 69 15.92 -4.86 -9.68
CA GLU A 69 14.90 -5.19 -10.68
C GLU A 69 14.54 -6.70 -10.69
N ASP A 70 15.54 -7.57 -10.54
CA ASP A 70 15.37 -9.04 -10.53
C ASP A 70 14.98 -9.61 -9.14
N ARG A 71 14.87 -8.76 -8.12
CA ARG A 71 14.52 -9.13 -6.73
C ARG A 71 13.38 -8.23 -6.22
N PRO A 72 12.16 -8.35 -6.80
CA PRO A 72 11.03 -7.46 -6.50
C PRO A 72 10.65 -7.44 -5.00
N GLU A 73 10.86 -8.52 -4.26
CA GLU A 73 10.65 -8.57 -2.82
C GLU A 73 11.59 -7.64 -2.05
N LEU A 74 12.84 -7.48 -2.51
CA LEU A 74 13.81 -6.54 -1.93
C LEU A 74 13.52 -5.11 -2.38
N GLN A 75 13.14 -4.95 -3.65
CA GLN A 75 12.69 -3.67 -4.20
C GLN A 75 11.51 -3.11 -3.40
N HIS A 76 10.56 -3.96 -3.01
CA HIS A 76 9.45 -3.62 -2.12
C HIS A 76 9.93 -3.09 -0.77
N VAL A 77 10.85 -3.79 -0.10
CA VAL A 77 11.38 -3.40 1.21
C VAL A 77 12.04 -2.03 1.14
N TYR A 78 12.87 -1.79 0.11
CA TYR A 78 13.53 -0.50 -0.09
C TYR A 78 12.52 0.63 -0.30
N LEU A 79 11.59 0.46 -1.25
CA LEU A 79 10.60 1.48 -1.60
C LEU A 79 9.58 1.73 -0.48
N HIS A 80 9.19 0.70 0.27
CA HIS A 80 8.34 0.85 1.46
C HIS A 80 9.02 1.73 2.51
N LYS A 81 10.29 1.44 2.84
CA LYS A 81 11.03 2.20 3.84
C LYS A 81 11.34 3.62 3.37
N LEU A 82 11.62 3.81 2.09
CA LEU A 82 11.72 5.13 1.46
C LEU A 82 10.43 5.94 1.65
N PHE A 83 9.28 5.35 1.30
CA PHE A 83 7.98 6.00 1.45
C PHE A 83 7.72 6.37 2.92
N LYS A 84 7.97 5.48 3.87
CA LYS A 84 7.80 5.75 5.31
C LYS A 84 8.70 6.87 5.83
N ARG A 85 9.87 7.10 5.22
CA ARG A 85 10.73 8.26 5.57
C ARG A 85 10.22 9.56 4.95
N ASP A 86 9.74 9.51 3.71
CA ASP A 86 9.23 10.67 2.99
C ASP A 86 8.19 10.26 1.94
N HIS A 87 6.91 10.57 2.18
CA HIS A 87 5.80 10.23 1.28
C HIS A 87 5.87 10.93 -0.10
N HIS A 88 6.72 11.95 -0.25
CA HIS A 88 6.93 12.65 -1.52
C HIS A 88 8.13 12.11 -2.30
N LYS A 89 8.98 11.27 -1.71
CA LYS A 89 10.09 10.62 -2.44
C LYS A 89 9.61 9.39 -3.19
N GLY A 90 10.25 9.12 -4.33
CA GLY A 90 9.95 7.93 -5.12
C GLY A 90 8.58 7.93 -5.80
N GLN A 91 7.99 9.11 -6.04
CA GLN A 91 6.68 9.24 -6.73
C GLN A 91 6.64 8.50 -8.07
N CYS A 92 7.74 8.53 -8.84
CA CYS A 92 7.87 7.80 -10.09
C CYS A 92 7.80 6.27 -9.93
N TYR A 93 7.97 5.76 -8.72
CA TYR A 93 7.87 4.34 -8.38
C TYR A 93 6.55 3.98 -7.69
N HIS A 94 5.64 4.92 -7.43
CA HIS A 94 4.37 4.62 -6.75
C HIS A 94 3.51 3.62 -7.54
N GLU A 95 3.49 3.70 -8.87
CA GLU A 95 2.79 2.72 -9.71
C GLU A 95 3.35 1.31 -9.50
N LYS A 96 4.68 1.17 -9.58
CA LYS A 96 5.38 -0.08 -9.35
C LYS A 96 5.13 -0.59 -7.93
N GLN A 97 5.16 0.31 -6.95
CA GLN A 97 4.99 0.00 -5.53
C GLN A 97 3.61 -0.58 -5.21
N ILE A 98 2.55 -0.17 -5.92
CA ILE A 98 1.22 -0.79 -5.76
C ILE A 98 1.27 -2.28 -6.08
N SER A 99 1.89 -2.66 -7.20
CA SER A 99 2.05 -4.06 -7.60
C SER A 99 2.86 -4.85 -6.58
N LEU A 100 3.92 -4.22 -6.03
CA LEU A 100 4.76 -4.82 -5.00
C LEU A 100 4.02 -5.04 -3.68
N TYR A 101 3.25 -4.07 -3.18
CA TYR A 101 2.37 -4.28 -2.02
C TYR A 101 1.35 -5.40 -2.29
N ALA A 102 0.75 -5.41 -3.47
CA ALA A 102 -0.27 -6.40 -3.81
C ALA A 102 0.27 -7.84 -3.85
N GLU A 103 1.57 -8.01 -4.11
CA GLU A 103 2.25 -9.30 -4.15
C GLU A 103 2.88 -9.69 -2.81
N TYR A 104 3.59 -8.76 -2.17
CA TYR A 104 4.48 -9.07 -1.04
C TYR A 104 3.97 -8.57 0.32
N ASP A 105 3.04 -7.61 0.35
CA ASP A 105 2.68 -6.91 1.60
C ASP A 105 1.29 -6.23 1.52
N ARG A 106 0.26 -7.05 1.28
CA ARG A 106 -1.13 -6.57 1.20
C ARG A 106 -1.55 -5.71 2.41
N PRO A 107 -1.22 -6.04 3.67
CA PRO A 107 -1.65 -5.24 4.83
C PRO A 107 -1.23 -3.77 4.77
N ASN A 108 -0.11 -3.46 4.11
CA ASN A 108 0.37 -2.08 3.95
C ASN A 108 -0.12 -1.39 2.65
N LEU A 109 -0.84 -2.10 1.77
CA LEU A 109 -1.39 -1.52 0.54
C LEU A 109 -2.37 -0.39 0.85
N LEU A 110 -3.38 -0.64 1.69
CA LEU A 110 -4.39 0.38 2.02
C LEU A 110 -3.79 1.61 2.73
N PRO A 111 -2.91 1.47 3.74
CA PRO A 111 -2.14 2.60 4.28
C PRO A 111 -1.39 3.39 3.21
N PHE A 112 -0.68 2.71 2.31
CA PHE A 112 0.03 3.37 1.21
C PHE A 112 -0.92 4.14 0.28
N LEU A 113 -2.05 3.54 -0.11
CA LEU A 113 -3.04 4.20 -0.95
C LEU A 113 -3.62 5.46 -0.28
N ARG A 114 -3.78 5.45 1.05
CA ARG A 114 -4.28 6.60 1.82
C ARG A 114 -3.26 7.74 1.90
N ASP A 115 -2.01 7.40 2.15
CA ASP A 115 -0.94 8.38 2.38
C ASP A 115 -0.33 8.90 1.07
N SER A 116 -0.46 8.13 -0.02
CA SER A 116 0.09 8.48 -1.32
C SER A 116 -0.75 9.55 -2.04
N THR A 117 -0.16 10.73 -2.18
CA THR A 117 -0.73 11.90 -2.85
C THR A 117 -0.76 11.75 -4.38
N HIS A 118 0.24 11.06 -4.95
CA HIS A 118 0.42 10.90 -6.40
C HIS A 118 0.10 9.46 -6.85
N CYS A 119 -0.78 8.77 -6.14
CA CYS A 119 -1.14 7.40 -6.44
C CYS A 119 -1.95 7.33 -7.77
N PRO A 120 -1.54 6.50 -8.75
CA PRO A 120 -2.35 6.25 -9.95
C PRO A 120 -3.56 5.38 -9.57
N LEU A 121 -4.70 6.03 -9.28
CA LEU A 121 -5.89 5.38 -8.72
C LEU A 121 -6.48 4.34 -9.67
N GLU A 122 -6.48 4.60 -10.97
CA GLU A 122 -6.98 3.69 -11.99
C GLU A 122 -6.19 2.38 -12.01
N LYS A 123 -4.85 2.48 -11.95
CA LYS A 123 -3.98 1.30 -11.94
C LYS A 123 -4.12 0.52 -10.63
N ALA A 124 -4.21 1.23 -9.51
CA ALA A 124 -4.49 0.61 -8.22
C ALA A 124 -5.82 -0.14 -8.23
N LEU A 125 -6.86 0.45 -8.83
CA LEU A 125 -8.18 -0.14 -8.89
C LEU A 125 -8.16 -1.42 -9.74
N GLU A 126 -7.50 -1.38 -10.90
CA GLU A 126 -7.33 -2.54 -11.77
C GLU A 126 -6.68 -3.71 -11.02
N ILE A 127 -5.55 -3.47 -10.34
CA ILE A 127 -4.82 -4.50 -9.59
C ILE A 127 -5.68 -5.05 -8.44
N CYS A 128 -6.35 -4.19 -7.68
CA CYS A 128 -7.18 -4.61 -6.56
C CYS A 128 -8.39 -5.43 -7.04
N GLN A 129 -9.01 -5.06 -8.15
CA GLN A 129 -10.11 -5.83 -8.74
C GLN A 129 -9.65 -7.20 -9.24
N GLN A 130 -8.53 -7.28 -9.97
CA GLN A 130 -7.98 -8.55 -10.46
C GLN A 130 -7.63 -9.52 -9.33
N ARG A 131 -7.27 -9.00 -8.15
CA ARG A 131 -6.89 -9.81 -6.97
C ARG A 131 -8.01 -9.96 -5.93
N ASN A 132 -9.21 -9.46 -6.19
CA ASN A 132 -10.35 -9.48 -5.26
C ASN A 132 -10.05 -8.80 -3.90
N PHE A 133 -9.34 -7.67 -3.93
CA PHE A 133 -9.03 -6.87 -2.74
C PHE A 133 -10.17 -5.91 -2.41
N VAL A 134 -11.28 -6.49 -1.94
CA VAL A 134 -12.57 -5.78 -1.78
C VAL A 134 -12.46 -4.50 -0.95
N GLY A 135 -11.74 -4.53 0.18
CA GLY A 135 -11.60 -3.36 1.06
C GLY A 135 -10.86 -2.19 0.39
N GLU A 136 -9.79 -2.52 -0.33
CA GLU A 136 -8.97 -1.58 -1.10
C GLU A 136 -9.74 -1.05 -2.32
N THR A 137 -10.48 -1.91 -3.03
CA THR A 137 -11.34 -1.54 -4.15
C THR A 137 -12.46 -0.57 -3.72
N VAL A 138 -13.13 -0.84 -2.60
CA VAL A 138 -14.13 0.09 -2.02
C VAL A 138 -13.51 1.45 -1.75
N TYR A 139 -12.33 1.48 -1.13
CA TYR A 139 -11.61 2.73 -0.85
C TYR A 139 -11.29 3.52 -2.13
N LEU A 140 -10.76 2.83 -3.16
CA LEU A 140 -10.39 3.47 -4.43
C LEU A 140 -11.61 4.00 -5.18
N LEU A 141 -12.68 3.21 -5.30
CA LEU A 141 -13.94 3.65 -5.92
C LEU A 141 -14.49 4.89 -5.21
N SER A 142 -14.47 4.88 -3.88
CA SER A 142 -14.91 6.00 -3.05
C SER A 142 -14.08 7.27 -3.30
N ARG A 143 -12.75 7.13 -3.40
CA ARG A 143 -11.83 8.25 -3.69
C ARG A 143 -11.97 8.79 -5.12
N MET A 144 -12.36 7.95 -6.07
CA MET A 144 -12.62 8.32 -7.47
C MET A 144 -14.03 8.91 -7.69
N GLY A 145 -14.86 9.02 -6.65
CA GLY A 145 -16.24 9.52 -6.76
C GLY A 145 -17.25 8.47 -7.24
N ASN A 146 -16.85 7.21 -7.39
CA ASN A 146 -17.71 6.10 -7.79
C ASN A 146 -18.48 5.52 -6.57
N SER A 147 -19.19 6.38 -5.83
CA SER A 147 -19.82 6.05 -4.55
C SER A 147 -20.85 4.92 -4.65
N ARG A 148 -21.65 4.89 -5.73
CA ARG A 148 -22.66 3.85 -5.95
C ARG A 148 -22.03 2.47 -6.10
N SER A 149 -20.96 2.37 -6.89
CA SER A 149 -20.21 1.12 -7.06
C SER A 149 -19.51 0.69 -5.77
N ALA A 150 -18.97 1.65 -5.00
CA ALA A 150 -18.38 1.37 -3.69
C ALA A 150 -19.42 0.82 -2.71
N LEU A 151 -20.59 1.46 -2.59
CA LEU A 151 -21.68 1.01 -1.75
C LEU A 151 -22.15 -0.39 -2.14
N LYS A 152 -22.38 -0.62 -3.44
CA LYS A 152 -22.75 -1.94 -3.96
C LYS A 152 -21.76 -3.03 -3.53
N MET A 153 -20.46 -2.75 -3.61
CA MET A 153 -19.42 -3.70 -3.19
C MET A 153 -19.43 -3.95 -1.66
N ILE A 154 -19.69 -2.93 -0.84
CA ILE A 154 -19.84 -3.13 0.61
C ILE A 154 -21.03 -4.06 0.89
N MET A 155 -22.14 -3.89 0.18
CA MET A 155 -23.36 -4.67 0.39
C MET A 155 -23.23 -6.11 -0.12
N GLU A 156 -22.73 -6.29 -1.35
CA GLU A 156 -22.73 -7.55 -2.07
C GLU A 156 -21.49 -8.42 -1.82
N GLU A 157 -20.34 -7.83 -1.53
CA GLU A 157 -19.08 -8.58 -1.39
C GLU A 157 -18.59 -8.61 0.07
N LEU A 158 -18.69 -7.50 0.81
CA LEU A 158 -18.33 -7.47 2.23
C LEU A 158 -19.47 -7.96 3.13
N HIS A 159 -20.73 -7.83 2.67
CA HIS A 159 -21.93 -8.05 3.47
C HIS A 159 -21.91 -7.30 4.81
N ASP A 160 -21.26 -6.14 4.84
CA ASP A 160 -21.01 -5.36 6.05
C ASP A 160 -22.07 -4.26 6.16
N VAL A 161 -23.11 -4.55 6.93
CA VAL A 161 -24.29 -3.69 7.09
C VAL A 161 -23.90 -2.37 7.76
N ASP A 162 -23.12 -2.42 8.83
CA ASP A 162 -22.73 -1.23 9.59
C ASP A 162 -21.87 -0.32 8.71
N LYS A 163 -20.92 -0.89 7.97
CA LYS A 163 -20.09 -0.13 7.02
C LYS A 163 -20.90 0.46 5.87
N ALA A 164 -21.91 -0.24 5.35
CA ALA A 164 -22.78 0.30 4.30
C ALA A 164 -23.57 1.51 4.79
N ILE A 165 -24.06 1.45 6.03
CA ILE A 165 -24.78 2.54 6.70
C ILE A 165 -23.84 3.72 6.97
N GLU A 166 -22.66 3.48 7.54
CA GLU A 166 -21.65 4.52 7.76
C GLU A 166 -21.25 5.19 6.45
N PHE A 167 -21.05 4.42 5.39
CA PHE A 167 -20.72 4.94 4.07
C PHE A 167 -21.82 5.85 3.51
N ALA A 168 -23.10 5.45 3.62
CA ALA A 168 -24.21 6.29 3.19
C ALA A 168 -24.35 7.57 4.04
N LYS A 169 -24.12 7.47 5.36
CA LYS A 169 -24.12 8.61 6.30
C LYS A 169 -23.03 9.63 5.97
N GLU A 170 -21.79 9.18 5.76
CA GLU A 170 -20.65 10.06 5.47
C GLU A 170 -20.82 10.82 4.15
N ARG A 171 -21.55 10.24 3.19
CA ARG A 171 -21.78 10.82 1.87
C ARG A 171 -22.94 11.80 1.82
N ASP A 172 -23.87 11.74 2.77
CA ASP A 172 -25.08 12.56 2.84
C ASP A 172 -25.84 12.62 1.50
N ASP A 173 -25.93 11.47 0.82
CA ASP A 173 -26.48 11.34 -0.53
C ASP A 173 -27.77 10.51 -0.50
N GLY A 174 -28.89 11.14 -0.87
CA GLY A 174 -30.21 10.51 -0.89
C GLY A 174 -30.32 9.35 -1.88
N GLU A 175 -29.60 9.36 -3.01
CA GLU A 175 -29.62 8.25 -3.97
C GLU A 175 -28.93 7.01 -3.40
N LEU A 176 -27.83 7.19 -2.67
CA LEU A 176 -27.13 6.08 -2.00
C LEU A 176 -28.00 5.46 -0.90
N TRP A 177 -28.75 6.28 -0.16
CA TRP A 177 -29.72 5.80 0.81
C TRP A 177 -30.85 5.02 0.15
N GLU A 178 -31.38 5.51 -0.98
CA GLU A 178 -32.39 4.80 -1.74
C GLU A 178 -31.88 3.44 -2.23
N ASP A 179 -30.68 3.39 -2.81
CA ASP A 179 -30.05 2.15 -3.27
C ASP A 179 -29.84 1.16 -2.11
N LEU A 180 -29.40 1.63 -0.93
CA LEU A 180 -29.23 0.82 0.28
C LEU A 180 -30.58 0.26 0.77
N ILE A 181 -31.62 1.10 0.85
CA ILE A 181 -32.96 0.67 1.29
C ILE A 181 -33.51 -0.38 0.32
N LEU A 182 -33.47 -0.11 -0.99
CA LEU A 182 -33.94 -1.04 -2.01
C LEU A 182 -33.23 -2.39 -1.94
N TYR A 183 -31.91 -2.38 -1.75
CA TYR A 183 -31.14 -3.62 -1.58
C TYR A 183 -31.52 -4.37 -0.29
N SER A 184 -31.97 -3.67 0.74
CA SER A 184 -32.20 -4.23 2.07
C SER A 184 -33.55 -4.93 2.23
N ILE A 185 -34.58 -4.55 1.45
CA ILE A 185 -35.99 -5.00 1.62
C ILE A 185 -36.14 -6.52 1.71
N ASP A 186 -35.34 -7.29 0.98
CA ASP A 186 -35.39 -8.76 0.97
C ASP A 186 -34.32 -9.42 1.85
N LYS A 187 -33.56 -8.63 2.62
CA LYS A 187 -32.41 -9.08 3.43
C LYS A 187 -32.59 -8.72 4.92
N PRO A 188 -33.06 -9.67 5.76
CA PRO A 188 -33.32 -9.43 7.17
C PRO A 188 -32.17 -8.79 7.98
N PRO A 189 -30.88 -9.16 7.77
CA PRO A 189 -29.77 -8.52 8.47
C PRO A 189 -29.66 -7.02 8.15
N PHE A 190 -29.84 -6.64 6.89
CA PHE A 190 -29.77 -5.26 6.44
C PHE A 190 -30.95 -4.43 6.95
N ILE A 191 -32.18 -4.95 6.89
CA ILE A 191 -33.35 -4.28 7.48
C ILE A 191 -33.15 -4.04 8.97
N THR A 192 -32.67 -5.05 9.70
CA THR A 192 -32.44 -4.93 11.15
C THR A 192 -31.37 -3.87 11.45
N GLY A 193 -30.27 -3.88 10.71
CA GLY A 193 -29.21 -2.87 10.84
C GLY A 193 -29.70 -1.47 10.53
N LEU A 194 -30.49 -1.29 9.46
CA LEU A 194 -31.13 -0.02 9.14
C LEU A 194 -32.05 0.44 10.27
N LEU A 195 -32.98 -0.40 10.72
CA LEU A 195 -33.91 -0.08 11.82
C LEU A 195 -33.21 0.41 13.08
N ASN A 196 -32.07 -0.20 13.43
CA ASN A 196 -31.27 0.20 14.58
C ASN A 196 -30.53 1.54 14.38
N ASN A 197 -30.33 2.00 13.15
CA ASN A 197 -29.49 3.14 12.78
C ASN A 197 -30.24 4.33 12.12
N ILE A 198 -31.54 4.20 11.86
CA ILE A 198 -32.39 5.16 11.14
C ILE A 198 -32.51 6.53 11.81
N GLY A 199 -32.33 6.61 13.13
CA GLY A 199 -32.86 7.69 13.98
C GLY A 199 -32.63 9.16 13.54
N THR A 200 -31.59 9.49 12.79
CA THR A 200 -31.27 10.89 12.41
C THR A 200 -31.10 11.17 10.91
N HIS A 201 -31.02 10.16 10.04
CA HIS A 201 -30.62 10.36 8.62
C HIS A 201 -31.62 9.86 7.59
N VAL A 202 -32.55 8.98 7.97
CA VAL A 202 -33.56 8.43 7.07
C VAL A 202 -34.90 8.52 7.77
N ASP A 203 -35.94 8.95 7.07
CA ASP A 203 -37.29 8.92 7.61
C ASP A 203 -37.72 7.45 7.81
N PRO A 204 -38.00 6.99 9.05
CA PRO A 204 -38.47 5.62 9.31
C PRO A 204 -39.71 5.26 8.49
N ILE A 205 -40.52 6.26 8.10
CA ILE A 205 -41.72 6.09 7.31
C ILE A 205 -41.39 5.58 5.90
N LEU A 206 -40.25 5.99 5.32
CA LEU A 206 -39.80 5.54 3.99
C LEU A 206 -39.48 4.05 3.96
N LEU A 207 -38.97 3.50 5.07
CA LEU A 207 -38.70 2.08 5.22
C LEU A 207 -39.98 1.28 5.43
N ILE A 208 -40.90 1.77 6.28
CA ILE A 208 -42.17 1.09 6.54
C ILE A 208 -43.07 1.01 5.29
N HIS A 209 -43.04 2.00 4.40
CA HIS A 209 -43.84 1.98 3.17
C HIS A 209 -43.29 1.03 2.09
N ARG A 210 -42.06 0.53 2.24
CA ARG A 210 -41.37 -0.29 1.23
C ARG A 210 -41.23 -1.78 1.63
N ILE A 211 -41.60 -2.13 2.87
CA ILE A 211 -41.63 -3.50 3.42
C ILE A 211 -43.08 -4.00 3.39
#